data_AF-A0A662DJV8-F1
#
_entry.id   AF-A0A662DJV8-F1
#
_cell.length_a   1.000
_cell.length_b   1.000
_cell.length_c   1.000
_cell.angle_alpha   90.00
_cell.angle_beta   90.00
_cell.angle_gamma   90.00
#
_symmetry.space_group_name_H-M   'P 1'
#
loop_
_entity.id
_entity.type
_entity.pdbx_description
1 polymer ?
#
loop_
_entity_poly.entity_id
_entity_poly.type
_entity_poly.pdbx_seq_one_letter_code
_entity_poly.pdbx_strand_id
1 'polypeptide(L)'
;MGNGRQLRGATAVSLPSMATLRLFANLRESAGTDRVDIDAATVEELLTKANAKFGDQFTAGAVSAGVWVNGEPADPQTEVASTDEVALIPPVSGGALTMPKLDFGPNLLSVALVVALIAVAWADEAWFVFVAVGAILAWVWDLSESSKRIRAPFVVFPPLIGATTGAVGAYAWGFEGFAGGVALAMIIAVSWPVFDGSHREFRTTAATALVTVVAAGASAGLVLIRLTGSFAVVAFVLVTVFALVGAWVAGAYGAAIQSVDANVGALLGALLAGLLAGLVISELDIAAGLLGGVAAAAGVIAGRTLGSMLRTGVISHTEDPPGALSMFDGAAVAAPLFWLAIWMFS
;
A
#
# COMPACT_ATOMS: atom_id res chain seq x y z
N MET A 1 45.04 -75.34 -14.17
CA MET A 1 44.71 -74.56 -15.38
C MET A 1 43.35 -73.92 -15.15
N GLY A 2 43.21 -72.61 -15.41
CA GLY A 2 41.93 -71.90 -15.36
C GLY A 2 41.78 -70.88 -14.24
N ASN A 3 42.63 -69.85 -14.25
CA ASN A 3 42.46 -68.62 -13.47
C ASN A 3 41.63 -67.65 -14.32
N GLY A 4 40.51 -67.13 -13.83
CA GLY A 4 39.59 -66.28 -14.60
C GLY A 4 38.80 -65.32 -13.70
N ARG A 5 39.39 -64.14 -13.49
CA ARG A 5 38.97 -63.04 -12.61
C ARG A 5 37.51 -62.62 -12.79
N GLN A 6 36.83 -62.41 -11.65
CA GLN A 6 35.63 -61.58 -11.53
C GLN A 6 35.93 -60.17 -12.03
N LEU A 7 35.20 -59.73 -13.06
CA LEU A 7 35.13 -58.33 -13.46
C LEU A 7 34.23 -57.61 -12.45
N ARG A 8 34.86 -56.90 -11.50
CA ARG A 8 34.19 -55.86 -10.73
C ARG A 8 33.68 -54.81 -11.72
N GLY A 9 32.36 -54.64 -11.77
CA GLY A 9 31.71 -53.58 -12.53
C GLY A 9 32.32 -52.24 -12.15
N ALA A 10 32.74 -51.50 -13.18
CA ALA A 10 33.32 -50.19 -13.08
C ALA A 10 32.36 -49.26 -12.31
N THR A 11 32.87 -48.60 -11.27
CA THR A 11 32.32 -47.35 -10.78
C THR A 11 32.28 -46.38 -11.96
N ALA A 12 31.08 -46.05 -12.43
CA ALA A 12 30.90 -44.94 -13.36
C ALA A 12 31.44 -43.69 -12.68
N VAL A 13 32.56 -43.18 -13.19
CA VAL A 13 33.04 -41.86 -12.83
C VAL A 13 32.03 -40.88 -13.43
N SER A 14 31.15 -40.33 -12.59
CA SER A 14 30.31 -39.20 -12.98
C SER A 14 31.26 -38.06 -13.32
N LEU A 15 31.36 -37.71 -14.62
CA LEU A 15 32.05 -36.49 -15.02
C LEU A 15 31.29 -35.32 -14.38
N PRO A 16 31.97 -34.32 -13.82
CA PRO A 16 31.29 -33.18 -13.20
C PRO A 16 30.37 -32.51 -14.23
N SER A 17 29.06 -32.48 -13.95
CA SER A 17 28.06 -31.81 -14.77
C SER A 17 28.06 -30.33 -14.39
N MET A 18 29.11 -29.63 -14.82
CA MET A 18 29.26 -28.20 -14.62
C MET A 18 28.25 -27.46 -15.50
N ALA A 19 27.09 -27.15 -14.96
CA ALA A 19 26.09 -26.34 -15.64
C ALA A 19 26.37 -24.85 -15.41
N THR A 20 26.12 -24.02 -16.42
CA THR A 20 26.31 -22.58 -16.31
C THR A 20 25.03 -21.93 -15.79
N LEU A 21 25.06 -21.43 -14.57
CA LEU A 21 23.98 -20.63 -13.98
C LEU A 21 24.11 -19.18 -14.41
N ARG A 22 23.09 -18.65 -15.09
CA ARG A 22 22.93 -17.24 -15.43
C ARG A 22 22.04 -16.51 -14.45
N LEU A 23 22.52 -15.35 -14.00
CA LEU A 23 21.87 -14.51 -13.01
C LEU A 23 21.48 -13.16 -13.60
N PHE A 24 20.30 -12.68 -13.21
CA PHE A 24 19.72 -11.43 -13.71
C PHE A 24 19.31 -10.50 -12.57
N ALA A 25 19.21 -9.20 -12.88
CA ALA A 25 18.72 -8.16 -11.96
C ALA A 25 19.28 -8.26 -10.53
N ASN A 26 18.40 -8.28 -9.52
CA ASN A 26 18.76 -8.35 -8.10
C ASN A 26 19.60 -9.59 -7.74
N LEU A 27 19.44 -10.71 -8.46
CA LEU A 27 20.24 -11.91 -8.23
C LEU A 27 21.69 -11.72 -8.66
N ARG A 28 21.92 -11.06 -9.80
CA ARG A 28 23.27 -10.68 -10.25
C ARG A 28 23.94 -9.74 -9.25
N GLU A 29 23.21 -8.77 -8.73
CA GLU A 29 23.74 -7.81 -7.74
C GLU A 29 24.12 -8.51 -6.43
N SER A 30 23.27 -9.41 -5.93
CA SER A 30 23.55 -10.19 -4.73
C SER A 30 24.71 -11.19 -4.89
N ALA A 31 24.87 -11.77 -6.08
CA ALA A 31 25.92 -12.73 -6.38
C ALA A 31 27.26 -12.08 -6.81
N GLY A 32 27.26 -10.78 -7.15
CA GLY A 32 28.43 -10.08 -7.68
C GLY A 32 28.91 -10.56 -9.05
N THR A 33 28.15 -11.42 -9.73
CA THR A 33 28.47 -12.00 -11.04
C THR A 33 27.20 -12.23 -11.85
N ASP A 34 27.31 -12.19 -13.18
CA ASP A 34 26.21 -12.49 -14.10
C ASP A 34 26.16 -13.98 -14.51
N ARG A 35 27.27 -14.70 -14.34
CA ARG A 35 27.39 -16.14 -14.60
C ARG A 35 28.22 -16.85 -13.56
N VAL A 36 27.90 -18.11 -13.30
CA VAL A 36 28.67 -18.99 -12.44
C VAL A 36 28.49 -20.44 -12.86
N ASP A 37 29.58 -21.19 -12.94
CA ASP A 37 29.50 -22.63 -13.17
C ASP A 37 29.33 -23.37 -11.84
N ILE A 38 28.35 -24.27 -11.79
CA ILE A 38 28.02 -25.09 -10.63
C ILE A 38 27.91 -26.54 -11.07
N ASP A 39 28.66 -27.41 -10.42
CA ASP A 39 28.54 -28.86 -10.58
C ASP A 39 27.24 -29.33 -9.91
N ALA A 40 26.27 -29.79 -10.68
CA ALA A 40 24.98 -30.29 -10.18
C ALA A 40 24.33 -31.20 -11.22
N ALA A 41 23.62 -32.24 -10.76
CA ALA A 41 22.90 -33.17 -11.62
C ALA A 41 21.44 -32.73 -11.87
N THR A 42 20.91 -31.86 -11.01
CA THR A 42 19.52 -31.36 -11.07
C THR A 42 19.44 -29.87 -10.76
N VAL A 43 18.33 -29.25 -11.16
CA VAL A 43 18.03 -27.85 -10.82
C VAL A 43 18.01 -27.61 -9.31
N GLU A 44 17.39 -28.51 -8.54
CA GLU A 44 17.33 -28.40 -7.07
C GLU A 44 18.72 -28.39 -6.43
N GLU A 45 19.59 -29.30 -6.87
CA GLU A 45 20.97 -29.38 -6.39
C GLU A 45 21.77 -28.12 -6.76
N LEU A 46 21.57 -27.61 -7.97
CA LEU A 46 22.20 -26.38 -8.46
C LEU A 46 21.80 -25.17 -7.61
N LEU A 47 20.50 -25.00 -7.33
CA LEU A 47 20.00 -23.91 -6.50
C LEU A 47 20.47 -24.03 -5.06
N THR A 48 20.50 -25.23 -4.50
CA THR A 48 21.02 -25.47 -3.14
C THR A 48 22.49 -25.05 -3.03
N LYS A 49 23.31 -25.43 -4.02
CA LYS A 49 24.73 -25.03 -4.08
C LYS A 49 24.90 -23.53 -4.31
N ALA A 50 24.06 -22.91 -5.14
CA ALA A 50 24.07 -21.46 -5.36
C ALA A 50 23.71 -20.68 -4.09
N ASN A 51 22.65 -21.10 -3.39
CA ASN A 51 22.22 -20.49 -2.12
C ASN A 51 23.31 -20.59 -1.05
N ALA A 52 23.94 -21.75 -0.91
CA ALA A 52 25.06 -21.93 0.02
C ALA A 52 26.27 -21.06 -0.34
N LYS A 53 26.50 -20.79 -1.64
CA LYS A 53 27.63 -20.00 -2.13
C LYS A 53 27.44 -18.49 -1.96
N PHE A 54 26.24 -17.97 -2.21
CA PHE A 54 25.95 -16.53 -2.24
C PHE A 54 25.21 -16.01 -0.98
N GLY A 55 24.76 -16.91 -0.11
CA GLY A 55 24.22 -16.57 1.21
C GLY A 55 22.77 -16.09 1.22
N ASP A 56 22.36 -15.55 2.36
CA ASP A 56 20.95 -15.31 2.69
C ASP A 56 20.26 -14.29 1.77
N GLN A 57 20.99 -13.27 1.32
CA GLN A 57 20.45 -12.23 0.42
C GLN A 57 20.09 -12.79 -0.96
N PHE A 58 20.94 -13.67 -1.51
CA PHE A 58 20.66 -14.38 -2.75
C PHE A 58 19.50 -15.37 -2.58
N THR A 59 19.50 -16.11 -1.47
CA THR A 59 18.47 -17.11 -1.15
C THR A 59 17.08 -16.48 -1.12
N ALA A 60 16.93 -15.30 -0.50
CA ALA A 60 15.66 -14.58 -0.43
C ALA A 60 15.12 -14.20 -1.83
N GLY A 61 16.00 -13.85 -2.77
CA GLY A 61 15.61 -13.52 -4.14
C GLY A 61 15.36 -14.77 -5.00
N ALA A 62 16.09 -15.86 -4.76
CA ALA A 62 15.98 -17.10 -5.53
C ALA A 62 14.64 -17.82 -5.30
N VAL A 63 14.03 -17.66 -4.12
CA VAL A 63 12.73 -18.28 -3.77
C VAL A 63 11.59 -17.80 -4.67
N SER A 64 11.64 -16.55 -5.15
CA SER A 64 10.60 -15.97 -6.01
C SER A 64 10.95 -15.98 -7.50
N ALA A 65 12.17 -16.40 -7.86
CA ALA A 65 12.62 -16.51 -9.23
C ALA A 65 12.11 -17.80 -9.88
N GLY A 66 11.76 -17.75 -11.16
CA GLY A 66 11.53 -18.98 -11.91
C GLY A 66 12.85 -19.50 -12.51
N VAL A 67 12.86 -20.78 -12.87
CA VAL A 67 14.03 -21.46 -13.43
C VAL A 67 13.78 -21.89 -14.86
N TRP A 68 14.74 -21.61 -15.74
CA TRP A 68 14.74 -22.03 -17.14
C TRP A 68 16.00 -22.81 -17.46
N VAL A 69 15.87 -23.96 -18.12
CA VAL A 69 17.00 -24.75 -18.63
C VAL A 69 16.96 -24.67 -20.15
N ASN A 70 18.02 -24.12 -20.76
CA ASN A 70 18.13 -23.93 -22.22
C ASN A 70 16.94 -23.20 -22.87
N GLY A 71 16.28 -22.30 -22.12
CA GLY A 71 15.15 -21.51 -22.59
C GLY A 71 13.77 -22.09 -22.31
N GLU A 72 13.67 -23.29 -21.73
CA GLU A 72 12.41 -23.91 -21.33
C GLU A 72 12.21 -23.85 -19.80
N PRO A 73 10.99 -23.58 -19.30
CA PRO A 73 10.70 -23.61 -17.86
C PRO A 73 11.01 -24.99 -17.28
N ALA A 74 11.72 -25.02 -16.14
CA ALA A 74 12.18 -26.24 -15.51
C ALA A 74 11.64 -26.39 -14.08
N ASP A 75 11.24 -27.62 -13.74
CA ASP A 75 10.92 -28.02 -12.38
C ASP A 75 12.22 -28.30 -11.59
N PRO A 76 12.25 -28.15 -10.24
CA PRO A 76 13.37 -28.56 -9.40
C PRO A 76 13.99 -29.93 -9.71
N GLN A 77 13.19 -30.92 -10.15
CA GLN A 77 13.68 -32.26 -10.48
C GLN A 77 14.27 -32.40 -11.89
N THR A 78 14.27 -31.34 -12.69
CA THR A 78 14.82 -31.37 -14.06
C THR A 78 16.32 -31.69 -14.00
N GLU A 79 16.73 -32.72 -14.74
CA GLU A 79 18.15 -33.09 -14.88
C GLU A 79 18.91 -32.01 -15.66
N VAL A 80 20.14 -31.74 -15.24
CA VAL A 80 21.00 -30.72 -15.85
C VAL A 80 22.32 -31.35 -16.26
N ALA A 81 22.67 -31.20 -17.54
CA ALA A 81 23.93 -31.67 -18.11
C ALA A 81 25.00 -30.56 -18.10
N SER A 82 26.26 -30.96 -18.34
CA SER A 82 27.42 -30.03 -18.39
C SER A 82 27.38 -28.99 -19.52
N THR A 83 26.48 -29.15 -20.48
CA THR A 83 26.29 -28.19 -21.59
C THR A 83 25.12 -27.26 -21.38
N ASP A 84 24.37 -27.45 -20.29
CA ASP A 84 23.10 -26.77 -20.09
C ASP A 84 23.31 -25.40 -19.43
N GLU A 85 22.59 -24.43 -19.97
CA GLU A 85 22.50 -23.10 -19.40
C GLU A 85 21.23 -23.00 -18.55
N VAL A 86 21.40 -22.75 -17.25
CA VAL A 86 20.30 -22.57 -16.30
C VAL A 86 20.13 -21.09 -16.02
N ALA A 87 19.03 -20.49 -16.44
CA ALA A 87 18.70 -19.10 -16.16
C ALA A 87 17.79 -19.01 -14.93
N LEU A 88 18.23 -18.26 -13.93
CA LEU A 88 17.42 -17.91 -12.77
C LEU A 88 16.83 -16.52 -12.99
N ILE A 89 15.55 -16.47 -13.35
CA ILE A 89 14.87 -15.24 -13.76
C ILE A 89 14.03 -14.74 -12.59
N PRO A 90 14.45 -13.68 -11.88
CA PRO A 90 13.61 -13.05 -10.88
C PRO A 90 12.37 -12.46 -11.57
N PRO A 91 11.25 -12.30 -10.86
CA PRO A 91 10.02 -11.76 -11.44
C PRO A 91 10.32 -10.42 -12.11
N VAL A 92 10.11 -10.36 -13.43
CA VAL A 92 10.41 -9.17 -14.21
C VAL A 92 9.41 -8.07 -13.86
N SER A 93 9.91 -6.95 -13.35
CA SER A 93 9.20 -5.68 -13.38
C SER A 93 9.22 -5.13 -14.82
N GLY A 94 8.45 -5.72 -15.72
CA GLY A 94 8.24 -5.11 -17.04
C GLY A 94 7.70 -6.00 -18.15
N GLY A 95 6.47 -5.71 -18.58
CA GLY A 95 6.24 -5.51 -20.02
C GLY A 95 5.62 -6.65 -20.83
N ALA A 96 4.73 -7.48 -20.27
CA ALA A 96 3.62 -7.95 -21.10
C ALA A 96 2.54 -6.86 -21.01
N LEU A 97 2.03 -6.38 -22.14
CA LEU A 97 0.79 -5.60 -22.22
C LEU A 97 -0.41 -6.48 -21.81
N THR A 98 -0.36 -7.07 -20.64
CA THR A 98 -1.56 -7.35 -19.87
C THR A 98 -2.11 -5.96 -19.61
N MET A 99 -3.17 -5.58 -20.33
CA MET A 99 -3.98 -4.45 -19.89
C MET A 99 -4.15 -4.62 -18.38
N PRO A 100 -3.83 -3.61 -17.55
CA PRO A 100 -4.17 -3.67 -16.15
C PRO A 100 -5.66 -3.97 -16.12
N LYS A 101 -6.03 -5.18 -15.73
CA LYS A 101 -7.43 -5.49 -15.52
C LYS A 101 -7.84 -4.51 -14.44
N LEU A 102 -8.78 -3.61 -14.74
CA LEU A 102 -9.43 -2.82 -13.71
C LEU A 102 -10.19 -3.81 -12.83
N ASP A 103 -9.48 -4.39 -11.87
CA ASP A 103 -10.06 -5.25 -10.87
C ASP A 103 -10.52 -4.35 -9.74
N PHE A 104 -11.77 -3.90 -9.82
CA PHE A 104 -12.44 -3.20 -8.74
C PHE A 104 -12.78 -4.13 -7.57
N GLY A 105 -12.59 -5.45 -7.72
CA GLY A 105 -12.95 -6.47 -6.75
C GLY A 105 -12.39 -6.27 -5.34
N PRO A 106 -11.10 -5.91 -5.15
CA PRO A 106 -10.52 -5.75 -3.82
C PRO A 106 -11.03 -4.52 -3.04
N ASN A 107 -11.60 -3.52 -3.72
CA ASN A 107 -11.84 -2.19 -3.14
C ASN A 107 -13.29 -1.68 -3.28
N LEU A 108 -14.24 -2.58 -3.54
CA LEU A 108 -15.66 -2.23 -3.68
C LEU A 108 -16.20 -1.47 -2.46
N LEU A 109 -15.74 -1.80 -1.25
CA LEU A 109 -16.16 -1.10 -0.03
C LEU A 109 -15.67 0.35 0.00
N SER A 110 -14.46 0.62 -0.47
CA SER A 110 -13.94 2.00 -0.55
C SER A 110 -14.79 2.84 -1.49
N VAL A 111 -15.14 2.28 -2.66
CA VAL A 111 -16.04 2.94 -3.62
C VAL A 111 -17.43 3.13 -3.02
N ALA A 112 -17.97 2.13 -2.33
CA ALA A 112 -19.27 2.22 -1.67
C ALA A 112 -19.31 3.33 -0.60
N LEU A 113 -18.25 3.49 0.20
CA LEU A 113 -18.15 4.58 1.18
C LEU A 113 -18.11 5.96 0.50
N VAL A 114 -17.32 6.10 -0.58
CA VAL A 114 -17.27 7.35 -1.35
C VAL A 114 -18.65 7.68 -1.96
N VAL A 115 -19.32 6.68 -2.54
CA VAL A 115 -20.68 6.84 -3.07
C VAL A 115 -21.67 7.19 -1.97
N ALA A 116 -21.57 6.58 -0.79
CA ALA A 116 -22.42 6.90 0.35
C ALA A 116 -22.25 8.36 0.78
N LEU A 117 -21.01 8.86 0.87
CA LEU A 117 -20.72 10.27 1.20
C LEU A 117 -21.31 11.24 0.17
N ILE A 118 -21.21 10.94 -1.12
CA ILE A 118 -21.86 11.74 -2.17
C ILE A 118 -23.39 11.69 -2.03
N ALA A 119 -23.95 10.49 -1.83
CA ALA A 119 -25.40 10.30 -1.78
C ALA A 119 -26.07 11.11 -0.66
N VAL A 120 -25.37 11.30 0.46
CA VAL A 120 -25.87 12.11 1.58
C VAL A 120 -25.34 13.55 1.59
N ALA A 121 -24.61 13.99 0.55
CA ALA A 121 -24.09 15.35 0.49
C ALA A 121 -25.19 16.41 0.51
N TRP A 122 -26.37 16.11 -0.04
CA TRP A 122 -27.54 16.99 -0.03
C TRP A 122 -28.60 16.62 1.02
N ALA A 123 -28.34 15.60 1.84
CA ALA A 123 -29.19 15.29 2.98
C ALA A 123 -28.95 16.29 4.12
N ASP A 124 -29.76 16.19 5.17
CA ASP A 124 -29.53 16.91 6.41
C ASP A 124 -28.12 16.64 6.94
N GLU A 125 -27.50 17.66 7.53
CA GLU A 125 -26.12 17.57 8.01
C GLU A 125 -25.93 16.44 9.02
N ALA A 126 -26.94 16.16 9.85
CA ALA A 126 -26.91 15.04 10.79
C ALA A 126 -26.77 13.67 10.10
N TRP A 127 -27.42 13.47 8.95
CA TRP A 127 -27.26 12.25 8.15
C TRP A 127 -25.87 12.15 7.54
N PHE A 128 -25.33 13.27 7.06
CA PHE A 128 -23.96 13.30 6.58
C PHE A 128 -22.96 12.95 7.69
N VAL A 129 -23.11 13.53 8.88
CA VAL A 129 -22.28 13.23 10.07
C VAL A 129 -22.35 11.75 10.41
N PHE A 130 -23.54 11.15 10.42
CA PHE A 130 -23.72 9.73 10.69
C PHE A 130 -22.96 8.84 9.69
N VAL A 131 -23.06 9.14 8.39
CA VAL A 131 -22.35 8.40 7.34
C VAL A 131 -20.84 8.63 7.40
N ALA A 132 -20.40 9.87 7.64
CA ALA A 132 -18.98 10.20 7.77
C ALA A 132 -18.33 9.47 8.95
N VAL A 133 -18.99 9.46 10.12
CA VAL A 133 -18.55 8.67 11.28
C VAL A 133 -18.52 7.19 10.92
N GLY A 134 -19.60 6.65 10.35
CA GLY A 134 -19.67 5.24 9.94
C GLY A 134 -18.55 4.84 8.98
N ALA A 135 -18.20 5.69 8.02
CA ALA A 135 -17.11 5.47 7.08
C ALA A 135 -15.75 5.39 7.79
N ILE A 136 -15.47 6.31 8.71
CA ILE A 136 -14.21 6.29 9.48
C ILE A 136 -14.17 5.13 10.46
N LEU A 137 -15.29 4.77 11.11
CA LEU A 137 -15.35 3.60 11.99
C LEU A 137 -15.10 2.31 11.21
N ALA A 138 -15.70 2.15 10.03
CA ALA A 138 -15.46 1.01 9.15
C ALA A 138 -13.98 0.95 8.71
N TRP A 139 -13.39 2.09 8.35
CA TRP A 139 -11.99 2.21 8.00
C TRP A 139 -11.05 1.83 9.17
N VAL A 140 -11.30 2.34 10.38
CA VAL A 140 -10.55 1.96 11.59
C VAL A 140 -10.68 0.48 11.88
N TRP A 141 -11.87 -0.10 11.69
CA TRP A 141 -12.10 -1.52 11.90
C TRP A 141 -11.30 -2.38 10.92
N ASP A 142 -11.37 -2.09 9.62
CA ASP A 142 -10.59 -2.76 8.57
C ASP A 142 -9.06 -2.66 8.84
N LEU A 143 -8.61 -1.47 9.22
CA LEU A 143 -7.24 -1.19 9.60
C LEU A 143 -6.82 -2.06 10.80
N SER A 144 -7.70 -2.20 11.81
CA SER A 144 -7.42 -3.01 13.00
C SER A 144 -7.29 -4.50 12.67
N GLU A 145 -8.19 -5.04 11.84
CA GLU A 145 -8.14 -6.45 11.42
C GLU A 145 -6.88 -6.75 10.60
N SER A 146 -6.50 -5.82 9.73
CA SER A 146 -5.29 -5.95 8.93
C SER A 146 -4.02 -5.84 9.79
N SER A 147 -4.03 -4.95 10.80
CA SER A 147 -2.89 -4.74 11.70
C SER A 147 -2.58 -5.95 12.61
N LYS A 148 -3.52 -6.88 12.84
CA LYS A 148 -3.25 -8.09 13.62
C LYS A 148 -2.15 -8.98 13.00
N ARG A 149 -1.82 -8.74 11.73
CA ARG A 149 -0.78 -9.47 10.98
C ARG A 149 0.63 -8.93 11.25
N ILE A 150 0.75 -7.73 11.83
CA ILE A 150 2.05 -7.11 12.14
C ILE A 150 2.45 -7.33 13.59
N ARG A 151 3.76 -7.22 13.86
CA ARG A 151 4.35 -7.52 15.18
C ARG A 151 3.92 -6.54 16.29
N ALA A 152 3.49 -5.33 15.94
CA ALA A 152 3.05 -4.29 16.88
C ALA A 152 1.71 -3.68 16.45
N PRO A 153 0.57 -4.37 16.69
CA PRO A 153 -0.76 -3.85 16.36
C PRO A 153 -1.10 -2.65 17.26
N PHE A 154 -2.01 -1.80 16.80
CA PHE A 154 -2.57 -0.72 17.60
C PHE A 154 -3.86 -1.16 18.31
N VAL A 155 -4.25 -0.44 19.36
CA VAL A 155 -5.52 -0.71 20.05
C VAL A 155 -6.66 -0.02 19.32
N VAL A 156 -7.69 -0.78 18.94
CA VAL A 156 -8.78 -0.30 18.08
C VAL A 156 -9.73 0.70 18.76
N PHE A 157 -9.92 0.62 20.09
CA PHE A 157 -10.94 1.42 20.77
C PHE A 157 -10.68 2.93 20.79
N PRO A 158 -9.46 3.42 21.11
CA PRO A 158 -9.21 4.86 21.10
C PRO A 158 -9.48 5.53 19.74
N PRO A 159 -9.08 4.96 18.58
CA PRO A 159 -9.45 5.53 17.29
C PRO A 159 -10.94 5.53 16.98
N LEU A 160 -11.70 4.50 17.39
CA LEU A 160 -13.16 4.48 17.21
C LEU A 160 -13.83 5.60 18.02
N ILE A 161 -13.38 5.79 19.27
CA ILE A 161 -13.87 6.89 20.12
C ILE A 161 -13.47 8.23 19.50
N GLY A 162 -12.21 8.36 19.07
CA GLY A 162 -11.67 9.58 18.47
C GLY A 162 -12.43 10.01 17.21
N ALA A 163 -12.77 9.07 16.32
CA ALA A 163 -13.60 9.35 15.15
C ALA A 163 -14.98 9.91 15.53
N THR A 164 -15.60 9.33 16.56
CA THR A 164 -16.92 9.77 17.02
C THR A 164 -16.83 11.16 17.66
N THR A 165 -15.88 11.38 18.56
CA THR A 165 -15.72 12.68 19.25
C THR A 165 -15.27 13.78 18.31
N GLY A 166 -14.44 13.47 17.32
CA GLY A 166 -13.99 14.42 16.29
C GLY A 166 -15.17 14.95 15.46
N ALA A 167 -15.98 14.04 14.90
CA ALA A 167 -17.16 14.42 14.13
C ALA A 167 -18.24 15.14 14.96
N VAL A 168 -18.56 14.64 16.16
CA VAL A 168 -19.57 15.26 17.03
C VAL A 168 -19.11 16.66 17.47
N GLY A 169 -17.84 16.80 17.84
CA GLY A 169 -17.26 18.09 18.18
C GLY A 169 -17.35 19.06 17.00
N ALA A 170 -16.88 18.66 15.83
CA ALA A 170 -16.96 19.46 14.60
C ALA A 170 -18.40 19.87 14.25
N TYR A 171 -19.36 18.96 14.39
CA TYR A 171 -20.76 19.25 14.10
C TYR A 171 -21.36 20.26 15.08
N ALA A 172 -21.04 20.14 16.37
CA ALA A 172 -21.61 20.99 17.41
C ALA A 172 -20.96 22.38 17.48
N TRP A 173 -19.65 22.49 17.22
CA TRP A 173 -18.87 23.72 17.47
C TRP A 173 -17.92 24.11 16.34
N GLY A 174 -18.05 23.52 15.15
CA GLY A 174 -17.19 23.83 14.00
C GLY A 174 -15.71 23.62 14.30
N PHE A 175 -14.88 24.61 13.97
CA PHE A 175 -13.41 24.55 14.14
C PHE A 175 -12.99 24.27 15.59
N GLU A 176 -13.60 24.94 16.57
CA GLU A 176 -13.25 24.77 17.99
C GLU A 176 -13.55 23.35 18.46
N GLY A 177 -14.69 22.80 18.01
CA GLY A 177 -15.07 21.43 18.30
C GLY A 177 -14.19 20.39 17.61
N PHE A 178 -13.69 20.67 16.41
CA PHE A 178 -12.65 19.85 15.76
C PHE A 178 -11.36 19.83 16.59
N ALA A 179 -10.84 21.00 16.97
CA ALA A 179 -9.61 21.10 17.76
C ALA A 179 -9.77 20.40 19.13
N GLY A 180 -10.89 20.64 19.81
CA GLY A 180 -11.24 19.98 21.07
C GLY A 180 -11.41 18.47 20.92
N GLY A 181 -12.06 18.02 19.84
CA GLY A 181 -12.27 16.61 19.53
C GLY A 181 -10.96 15.85 19.27
N VAL A 182 -10.04 16.44 18.51
CA VAL A 182 -8.70 15.87 18.27
C VAL A 182 -7.88 15.84 19.57
N ALA A 183 -7.92 16.92 20.36
CA ALA A 183 -7.22 16.97 21.66
C ALA A 183 -7.74 15.89 22.62
N LEU A 184 -9.07 15.73 22.72
CA LEU A 184 -9.70 14.69 23.52
C LEU A 184 -9.32 13.28 23.03
N ALA A 185 -9.37 13.05 21.72
CA ALA A 185 -8.98 11.79 21.11
C ALA A 185 -7.51 11.44 21.45
N MET A 186 -6.60 12.42 21.39
CA MET A 186 -5.20 12.27 21.77
C MET A 186 -5.05 11.91 23.26
N ILE A 187 -5.78 12.60 24.15
CA ILE A 187 -5.77 12.31 25.60
C ILE A 187 -6.24 10.88 25.86
N ILE A 188 -7.32 10.44 25.21
CA ILE A 188 -7.87 9.09 25.34
C ILE A 188 -6.84 8.04 24.90
N ALA A 189 -6.21 8.24 23.73
CA ALA A 189 -5.23 7.30 23.20
C ALA A 189 -3.98 7.18 24.09
N VAL A 190 -3.43 8.30 24.55
CA VAL A 190 -2.24 8.31 25.41
C VAL A 190 -2.53 7.76 26.80
N SER A 191 -3.74 7.95 27.31
CA SER A 191 -4.15 7.45 28.63
C SER A 191 -4.60 5.99 28.61
N TRP A 192 -4.85 5.41 27.43
CA TRP A 192 -5.35 4.03 27.31
C TRP A 192 -4.51 2.99 28.08
N PRO A 193 -3.16 3.00 28.04
CA PRO A 193 -2.34 2.02 28.75
C PRO A 193 -2.44 2.07 30.29
N VAL A 194 -3.04 3.14 30.85
CA VAL A 194 -3.38 3.23 32.28
C VAL A 194 -4.50 2.24 32.61
N PHE A 195 -5.50 2.13 31.74
CA PHE A 195 -6.67 1.28 31.92
C PHE A 195 -6.45 -0.14 31.45
N ASP A 196 -5.63 -0.33 30.42
CA ASP A 196 -5.31 -1.64 29.86
C ASP A 196 -3.80 -1.92 29.94
N GLY A 197 -3.41 -2.70 30.94
CA GLY A 197 -2.02 -3.06 31.17
C GLY A 197 -1.41 -3.95 30.09
N SER A 198 -2.22 -4.59 29.23
CA SER A 198 -1.72 -5.51 28.20
C SER A 198 -1.06 -4.81 27.01
N HIS A 199 -1.27 -3.50 26.85
CA HIS A 199 -0.81 -2.71 25.70
C HIS A 199 0.15 -1.56 26.07
N ARG A 200 0.99 -1.73 27.11
CA ARG A 200 1.91 -0.69 27.62
C ARG A 200 3.18 -0.46 26.79
N GLU A 201 3.34 -1.20 25.70
CA GLU A 201 4.48 -0.99 24.81
C GLU A 201 4.41 0.41 24.17
N PHE A 202 5.56 1.09 24.13
CA PHE A 202 5.67 2.44 23.55
C PHE A 202 5.22 2.46 22.09
N ARG A 203 5.61 1.45 21.29
CA ARG A 203 5.26 1.35 19.87
C ARG A 203 3.75 1.22 19.66
N THR A 204 3.09 0.37 20.46
CA THR A 204 1.63 0.18 20.42
C THR A 204 0.89 1.46 20.82
N THR A 205 1.35 2.13 21.87
CA THR A 205 0.76 3.41 22.31
C THR A 205 0.94 4.49 21.23
N ALA A 206 2.12 4.60 20.63
CA ALA A 206 2.40 5.57 19.57
C ALA A 206 1.56 5.32 18.30
N ALA A 207 1.45 4.05 17.86
CA ALA A 207 0.60 3.68 16.74
C ALA A 207 -0.88 3.97 17.05
N THR A 208 -1.34 3.63 18.25
CA THR A 208 -2.71 3.91 18.71
C THR A 208 -3.00 5.40 18.71
N ALA A 209 -2.10 6.23 19.25
CA ALA A 209 -2.24 7.69 19.24
C ALA A 209 -2.28 8.28 17.83
N LEU A 210 -1.38 7.83 16.94
CA LEU A 210 -1.34 8.26 15.55
C LEU A 210 -2.67 7.95 14.83
N VAL A 211 -3.12 6.70 14.89
CA VAL A 211 -4.38 6.27 14.25
C VAL A 211 -5.56 7.00 14.86
N THR A 212 -5.54 7.28 16.17
CA THR A 212 -6.61 8.02 16.85
C THR A 212 -6.71 9.46 16.38
N VAL A 213 -5.59 10.17 16.25
CA VAL A 213 -5.54 11.54 15.74
C VAL A 213 -5.99 11.58 14.27
N VAL A 214 -5.55 10.61 13.46
CA VAL A 214 -5.97 10.52 12.05
C VAL A 214 -7.47 10.24 11.95
N ALA A 215 -8.02 9.32 12.72
CA ALA A 215 -9.45 9.00 12.70
C ALA A 215 -10.32 10.18 13.17
N ALA A 216 -9.90 10.87 14.24
CA ALA A 216 -10.57 12.09 14.72
C ALA A 216 -10.51 13.20 13.67
N GLY A 217 -9.35 13.41 13.05
CA GLY A 217 -9.17 14.40 12.00
C GLY A 217 -9.95 14.07 10.72
N ALA A 218 -9.97 12.81 10.30
CA ALA A 218 -10.69 12.34 9.12
C ALA A 218 -12.20 12.62 9.23
N SER A 219 -12.79 12.16 10.33
CA SER A 219 -14.22 12.28 10.59
C SER A 219 -14.65 13.74 10.78
N ALA A 220 -13.90 14.51 11.56
CA ALA A 220 -14.13 15.94 11.75
C ALA A 220 -13.94 16.73 10.45
N GLY A 221 -12.89 16.43 9.68
CA GLY A 221 -12.61 17.07 8.39
C GLY A 221 -13.75 16.86 7.40
N LEU A 222 -14.27 15.63 7.28
CA LEU A 222 -15.45 15.36 6.45
C LEU A 222 -16.67 16.19 6.89
N VAL A 223 -16.95 16.25 8.19
CA VAL A 223 -18.06 17.04 8.73
C VAL A 223 -17.86 18.52 8.42
N LEU A 224 -16.66 19.06 8.63
CA LEU A 224 -16.36 20.46 8.39
C LEU A 224 -16.46 20.84 6.91
N ILE A 225 -16.03 19.94 5.99
CA ILE A 225 -16.27 20.11 4.55
C ILE A 225 -17.77 20.22 4.27
N ARG A 226 -18.58 19.36 4.88
CA ARG A 226 -20.04 19.41 4.71
C ARG A 226 -20.66 20.67 5.27
N LEU A 227 -20.16 21.19 6.39
CA LEU A 227 -20.60 22.46 6.97
C LEU A 227 -20.23 23.67 6.10
N THR A 228 -19.15 23.58 5.31
CA THR A 228 -18.86 24.58 4.26
C THR A 228 -19.90 24.55 3.15
N GLY A 229 -20.37 23.36 2.76
CA GLY A 229 -21.49 23.20 1.83
C GLY A 229 -21.45 21.87 1.08
N SER A 230 -22.58 21.49 0.48
CA SER A 230 -22.70 20.24 -0.28
C SER A 230 -21.76 20.19 -1.49
N PHE A 231 -21.51 21.31 -2.16
CA PHE A 231 -20.56 21.37 -3.28
C PHE A 231 -19.10 21.22 -2.84
N ALA A 232 -18.75 21.62 -1.61
CA ALA A 232 -17.41 21.38 -1.06
C ALA A 232 -17.16 19.87 -0.86
N VAL A 233 -18.18 19.10 -0.50
CA VAL A 233 -18.11 17.62 -0.46
C VAL A 233 -17.86 17.06 -1.85
N VAL A 234 -18.59 17.53 -2.86
CA VAL A 234 -18.41 17.09 -4.25
C VAL A 234 -17.00 17.42 -4.74
N ALA A 235 -16.50 18.63 -4.46
CA ALA A 235 -15.13 19.03 -4.77
C ALA A 235 -14.11 18.10 -4.12
N PHE A 236 -14.22 17.85 -2.81
CA PHE A 236 -13.34 16.96 -2.08
C PHE A 236 -13.31 15.55 -2.68
N VAL A 237 -14.48 14.99 -2.97
CA VAL A 237 -14.58 13.64 -3.51
C VAL A 237 -13.99 13.58 -4.92
N LEU A 238 -14.32 14.52 -5.80
CA LEU A 238 -13.77 14.59 -7.15
C LEU A 238 -12.25 14.70 -7.12
N VAL A 239 -11.71 15.63 -6.33
CA VAL A 239 -10.27 15.83 -6.17
C VAL A 239 -9.58 14.56 -5.68
N THR A 240 -10.13 13.91 -4.65
CA THR A 240 -9.57 12.68 -4.08
C THR A 240 -9.63 11.52 -5.09
N VAL A 241 -10.74 11.35 -5.80
CA VAL A 241 -10.90 10.32 -6.83
C VAL A 241 -9.89 10.54 -7.97
N PHE A 242 -9.75 11.77 -8.46
CA PHE A 242 -8.78 12.09 -9.50
C PHE A 242 -7.33 11.91 -9.03
N ALA A 243 -7.02 12.19 -7.76
CA ALA A 243 -5.72 11.89 -7.18
C ALA A 243 -5.45 10.38 -7.20
N LEU A 244 -6.41 9.56 -6.76
CA LEU A 244 -6.28 8.10 -6.76
C LEU A 244 -6.15 7.54 -8.18
N VAL A 245 -6.97 8.01 -9.13
CA VAL A 245 -6.92 7.61 -10.54
C VAL A 245 -5.60 8.05 -11.17
N GLY A 246 -5.15 9.29 -10.92
CA GLY A 246 -3.87 9.79 -11.43
C GLY A 246 -2.70 8.94 -10.93
N ALA A 247 -2.72 8.57 -9.65
CA ALA A 247 -1.71 7.68 -9.07
C ALA A 247 -1.72 6.29 -9.69
N TRP A 248 -2.91 5.73 -9.93
CA TRP A 248 -3.08 4.44 -10.57
C TRP A 248 -2.62 4.46 -12.03
N VAL A 249 -3.01 5.47 -12.82
CA VAL A 249 -2.57 5.63 -14.22
C VAL A 249 -1.05 5.75 -14.29
N ALA A 250 -0.44 6.58 -13.44
CA ALA A 250 1.00 6.72 -13.38
C ALA A 250 1.70 5.42 -12.95
N GLY A 251 1.12 4.64 -12.03
CA GLY A 251 1.66 3.31 -11.68
C GLY A 251 1.56 2.30 -12.84
N ALA A 252 0.44 2.30 -13.56
CA ALA A 252 0.17 1.36 -14.64
C ALA A 252 0.97 1.64 -15.93
N TYR A 253 1.18 2.92 -16.25
CA TYR A 253 1.79 3.35 -17.51
C TYR A 253 3.10 4.13 -17.34
N GLY A 254 3.52 4.43 -16.10
CA GLY A 254 4.70 5.25 -15.81
C GLY A 254 6.01 4.63 -16.27
N ALA A 255 6.10 3.29 -16.40
CA ALA A 255 7.28 2.66 -16.99
C ALA A 255 7.49 3.05 -18.47
N ALA A 256 6.42 3.40 -19.19
CA ALA A 256 6.49 3.87 -20.58
C ALA A 256 6.80 5.38 -20.67
N ILE A 257 6.55 6.14 -19.59
CA ILE A 257 6.79 7.57 -19.50
C ILE A 257 7.80 7.77 -18.37
N GLN A 258 9.10 7.69 -18.69
CA GLN A 258 10.28 7.68 -17.80
C GLN A 258 10.35 8.78 -16.70
N SER A 259 9.34 9.64 -16.53
CA SER A 259 9.30 10.78 -15.62
C SER A 259 8.08 10.86 -14.69
N VAL A 260 7.09 9.96 -14.77
CA VAL A 260 5.85 10.09 -13.98
C VAL A 260 5.66 8.90 -13.04
N ASP A 261 6.00 9.07 -11.77
CA ASP A 261 5.69 8.12 -10.70
C ASP A 261 4.26 8.32 -10.14
N ALA A 262 3.81 7.39 -9.30
CA ALA A 262 2.45 7.41 -8.73
C ALA A 262 2.13 8.65 -7.88
N ASN A 263 3.12 9.28 -7.23
CA ASN A 263 2.91 10.49 -6.43
C ASN A 263 2.74 11.70 -7.35
N VAL A 264 3.53 11.79 -8.42
CA VAL A 264 3.36 12.81 -9.46
C VAL A 264 1.99 12.66 -10.12
N GLY A 265 1.59 11.44 -10.45
CA GLY A 265 0.25 11.14 -10.97
C GLY A 265 -0.86 11.60 -10.03
N ALA A 266 -0.73 11.34 -8.72
CA ALA A 266 -1.69 11.78 -7.72
C ALA A 266 -1.83 13.32 -7.67
N LEU A 267 -0.70 14.01 -7.67
CA LEU A 267 -0.67 15.47 -7.64
C LEU A 267 -1.30 16.08 -8.90
N LEU A 268 -0.94 15.58 -10.08
CA LEU A 268 -1.49 16.08 -11.35
C LEU A 268 -2.99 15.85 -11.45
N GLY A 269 -3.46 14.66 -11.05
CA GLY A 269 -4.89 14.34 -10.99
C GLY A 269 -5.65 15.28 -10.06
N ALA A 270 -5.14 15.46 -8.83
CA ALA A 270 -5.77 16.34 -7.85
C ALA A 270 -5.77 17.81 -8.28
N LEU A 271 -4.69 18.30 -8.89
CA LEU A 271 -4.59 19.68 -9.40
C LEU A 271 -5.58 19.93 -10.54
N LEU A 272 -5.70 19.00 -11.49
CA LEU A 272 -6.69 19.08 -12.57
C LEU A 272 -8.11 19.15 -12.00
N ALA A 273 -8.45 18.26 -11.09
CA ALA A 273 -9.76 18.25 -10.44
C ALA A 273 -10.00 19.50 -9.58
N GLY A 274 -8.98 19.98 -8.87
CA GLY A 274 -9.05 21.18 -8.04
C GLY A 274 -9.27 22.44 -8.88
N LEU A 275 -8.57 22.56 -10.01
CA LEU A 275 -8.79 23.62 -10.99
C LEU A 275 -10.21 23.58 -11.55
N LEU A 276 -10.68 22.40 -11.97
CA LEU A 276 -12.05 22.23 -12.48
C LEU A 276 -13.10 22.56 -11.41
N ALA A 277 -12.87 22.12 -10.17
CA ALA A 277 -13.75 22.45 -9.05
C ALA A 277 -13.85 23.97 -8.86
N GLY A 278 -12.72 24.69 -8.80
CA GLY A 278 -12.72 26.15 -8.66
C GLY A 278 -13.25 26.93 -9.89
N LEU A 279 -13.36 26.30 -11.06
CA LEU A 279 -13.96 26.91 -12.25
C LEU A 279 -15.48 26.66 -12.36
N VAL A 280 -15.96 25.55 -11.81
CA VAL A 280 -17.34 25.07 -11.99
C VAL A 280 -18.21 25.30 -10.75
N ILE A 281 -17.61 25.25 -9.56
CA ILE A 281 -18.31 25.38 -8.29
C ILE A 281 -18.23 26.84 -7.86
N SER A 282 -19.35 27.54 -7.89
CA SER A 282 -19.44 28.97 -7.54
C SER A 282 -19.01 29.29 -6.10
N GLU A 283 -19.08 28.31 -5.21
CA GLU A 283 -18.72 28.40 -3.80
C GLU A 283 -17.22 28.26 -3.55
N LEU A 284 -16.43 27.89 -4.57
CA LEU A 284 -15.00 27.64 -4.46
C LEU A 284 -14.25 28.52 -5.44
N ASP A 285 -13.41 29.43 -4.95
CA ASP A 285 -12.49 30.15 -5.84
C ASP A 285 -11.41 29.21 -6.41
N ILE A 286 -10.84 29.56 -7.55
CA ILE A 286 -9.78 28.83 -8.24
C ILE A 286 -8.59 28.60 -7.31
N ALA A 287 -8.23 29.59 -6.49
CA ALA A 287 -7.16 29.46 -5.50
C ALA A 287 -7.46 28.39 -4.46
N ALA A 288 -8.67 28.41 -3.88
CA ALA A 288 -9.13 27.40 -2.92
C ALA A 288 -9.21 26.01 -3.56
N GLY A 289 -9.66 25.91 -4.80
CA GLY A 289 -9.71 24.65 -5.57
C GLY A 289 -8.32 24.06 -5.82
N LEU A 290 -7.35 24.87 -6.26
CA LEU A 290 -5.98 24.42 -6.49
C LEU A 290 -5.28 24.01 -5.19
N LEU A 291 -5.43 24.81 -4.12
CA LEU A 291 -4.85 24.50 -2.81
C LEU A 291 -5.49 23.27 -2.18
N GLY A 292 -6.82 23.13 -2.29
CA GLY A 292 -7.53 21.90 -1.96
C GLY A 292 -6.99 20.71 -2.75
N GLY A 293 -6.75 20.88 -4.04
CA GLY A 293 -6.08 19.90 -4.91
C GLY A 293 -4.73 19.43 -4.34
N VAL A 294 -3.83 20.36 -4.03
CA VAL A 294 -2.51 20.03 -3.45
C VAL A 294 -2.65 19.34 -2.09
N ALA A 295 -3.52 19.86 -1.22
CA ALA A 295 -3.73 19.31 0.12
C ALA A 295 -4.31 17.89 0.08
N ALA A 296 -5.26 17.63 -0.81
CA ALA A 296 -5.83 16.30 -1.02
C ALA A 296 -4.80 15.34 -1.65
N ALA A 297 -3.98 15.78 -2.61
CA ALA A 297 -2.89 14.96 -3.13
C ALA A 297 -1.90 14.56 -2.04
N ALA A 298 -1.48 15.53 -1.22
CA ALA A 298 -0.59 15.27 -0.07
C ALA A 298 -1.23 14.27 0.90
N GLY A 299 -2.53 14.42 1.19
CA GLY A 299 -3.28 13.48 2.01
C GLY A 299 -3.38 12.08 1.42
N VAL A 300 -3.63 11.96 0.12
CA VAL A 300 -3.68 10.66 -0.58
C VAL A 300 -2.32 9.96 -0.55
N ILE A 301 -1.23 10.70 -0.82
CA ILE A 301 0.13 10.16 -0.78
C ILE A 301 0.50 9.72 0.64
N ALA A 302 0.27 10.59 1.64
CA ALA A 302 0.53 10.31 3.03
C ALA A 302 -0.32 9.14 3.55
N GLY A 303 -1.60 9.09 3.18
CA GLY A 303 -2.53 8.03 3.55
C GLY A 303 -2.13 6.67 2.99
N ARG A 304 -1.74 6.58 1.72
CA ARG A 304 -1.20 5.32 1.15
C ARG A 304 0.04 4.83 1.89
N THR A 305 0.94 5.75 2.24
CA THR A 305 2.16 5.46 3.00
C THR A 305 1.85 4.96 4.40
N LEU A 306 0.97 5.68 5.11
CA LEU A 306 0.50 5.34 6.44
C LEU A 306 -0.24 3.99 6.46
N GLY A 307 -1.14 3.81 5.49
CA GLY A 307 -1.92 2.60 5.29
C GLY A 307 -1.05 1.37 5.09
N SER A 308 -0.04 1.45 4.20
CA SER A 308 0.95 0.40 4.02
C SER A 308 1.67 0.10 5.33
N MET A 309 2.23 1.12 5.99
CA MET A 309 2.98 0.94 7.23
C MET A 309 2.14 0.25 8.33
N LEU A 310 0.87 0.63 8.49
CA LEU A 310 0.00 0.07 9.52
C LEU A 310 -0.52 -1.33 9.20
N ARG A 311 -0.55 -1.72 7.92
CA ARG A 311 -1.09 -3.01 7.46
C ARG A 311 -0.02 -4.07 7.24
N THR A 312 1.18 -3.67 6.80
CA THR A 312 2.27 -4.59 6.46
C THR A 312 3.50 -4.41 7.34
N GLY A 313 3.61 -3.30 8.07
CA GLY A 313 4.81 -2.95 8.83
C GLY A 313 5.96 -2.42 7.96
N VAL A 314 5.74 -2.30 6.65
CA VAL A 314 6.72 -1.82 5.67
C VAL A 314 6.06 -0.74 4.82
N ILE A 315 6.86 0.21 4.33
CA ILE A 315 6.40 1.22 3.38
C ILE A 315 6.54 0.63 1.97
N SER A 316 5.42 0.33 1.32
CA SER A 316 5.33 -0.09 -0.09
C SER A 316 4.50 0.93 -0.86
N HIS A 317 4.96 1.30 -2.05
CA HIS A 317 4.26 2.22 -2.96
C HIS A 317 3.76 1.53 -4.23
N THR A 318 4.10 0.25 -4.43
CA THR A 318 3.87 -0.52 -5.66
C THR A 318 2.87 -1.65 -5.49
N GLU A 319 2.59 -2.07 -4.25
CA GLU A 319 1.62 -3.13 -3.94
C GLU A 319 0.42 -2.56 -3.20
N ASP A 320 -0.77 -3.08 -3.51
CA ASP A 320 -1.98 -2.74 -2.76
C ASP A 320 -1.91 -3.34 -1.35
N PRO A 321 -1.97 -2.52 -0.29
CA PRO A 321 -1.89 -3.05 1.06
C PRO A 321 -3.16 -3.84 1.41
N PRO A 322 -3.05 -4.88 2.26
CA PRO A 322 -4.16 -5.78 2.56
C PRO A 322 -5.28 -5.07 3.33
N GLY A 323 -6.53 -5.37 3.00
CA GLY A 323 -7.71 -4.77 3.63
C GLY A 323 -8.71 -4.31 2.59
N ALA A 324 -10.00 -4.34 2.92
CA ALA A 324 -11.06 -3.99 1.98
C ALA A 324 -11.24 -2.46 1.83
N LEU A 325 -10.62 -1.69 2.72
CA LEU A 325 -10.66 -0.23 2.75
C LEU A 325 -9.28 0.43 2.57
N SER A 326 -8.31 -0.28 2.00
CA SER A 326 -6.95 0.25 1.78
C SER A 326 -6.92 1.47 0.85
N MET A 327 -7.77 1.51 -0.18
CA MET A 327 -7.92 2.71 -1.02
C MET A 327 -8.46 3.92 -0.26
N PHE A 328 -9.19 3.70 0.84
CA PHE A 328 -9.77 4.76 1.66
C PHE A 328 -8.75 5.42 2.60
N ASP A 329 -7.57 4.81 2.79
CA ASP A 329 -6.48 5.38 3.62
C ASP A 329 -6.12 6.81 3.17
N GLY A 330 -6.05 7.02 1.85
CA GLY A 330 -5.78 8.32 1.26
C GLY A 330 -6.88 9.36 1.56
N ALA A 331 -8.15 8.95 1.43
CA ALA A 331 -9.28 9.84 1.69
C ALA A 331 -9.38 10.25 3.16
N ALA A 332 -9.09 9.34 4.09
CA ALA A 332 -9.10 9.61 5.52
C ALA A 332 -8.12 10.72 5.90
N VAL A 333 -6.89 10.69 5.35
CA VAL A 333 -5.88 11.73 5.61
C VAL A 333 -6.14 13.00 4.79
N ALA A 334 -6.69 12.87 3.58
CA ALA A 334 -6.99 14.01 2.71
C ALA A 334 -8.10 14.91 3.25
N ALA A 335 -9.12 14.39 3.92
CA ALA A 335 -10.27 15.16 4.38
C ALA A 335 -9.91 16.38 5.25
N PRO A 336 -9.17 16.25 6.38
CA PRO A 336 -8.81 17.40 7.20
C PRO A 336 -7.87 18.38 6.48
N LEU A 337 -6.98 17.88 5.62
CA LEU A 337 -6.06 18.73 4.86
C LEU A 337 -6.79 19.56 3.80
N PHE A 338 -7.70 18.93 3.06
CA PHE A 338 -8.53 19.60 2.07
C PHE A 338 -9.39 20.67 2.73
N TRP A 339 -10.04 20.34 3.86
CA TRP A 339 -10.82 21.31 4.61
C TRP A 339 -9.99 22.51 5.05
N LEU A 340 -8.83 22.28 5.66
CA LEU A 340 -7.94 23.37 6.08
C LEU A 340 -7.55 24.26 4.89
N ALA A 341 -7.27 23.66 3.73
CA ALA A 341 -6.90 24.39 2.53
C ALA A 341 -8.04 25.26 2.00
N ILE A 342 -9.28 24.77 1.98
CA ILE A 342 -10.41 25.61 1.54
C ILE A 342 -10.76 26.66 2.60
N TRP A 343 -10.71 26.34 3.89
CA TRP A 343 -11.04 27.27 4.98
C TRP A 343 -10.11 28.48 5.05
N MET A 344 -8.82 28.29 4.76
CA MET A 344 -7.86 29.41 4.76
C MET A 344 -8.03 30.39 3.59
N PHE A 345 -8.75 29.98 2.53
CA PHE A 345 -8.83 30.71 1.26
C PHE A 345 -10.26 30.96 0.78
N SER A 346 -11.26 30.61 1.60
CA SER A 346 -12.69 30.89 1.42
C SER A 346 -13.12 32.18 2.11
#